data_AF-F8IJ58-F1
#
_entry.id   AF-F8IJ58-F1
#
_cell.length_a   1.000
_cell.length_b   1.000
_cell.length_c   1.000
_cell.angle_alpha   90.00
_cell.angle_beta   90.00
_cell.angle_gamma   90.00
#
_symmetry.space_group_name_H-M   'P 1'
#
loop_
_entity.id
_entity.type
_entity.pdbx_description
1 polymer ?
#
loop_
_entity_poly.entity_id
_entity_poly.type
_entity_poly.pdbx_seq_one_letter_code
_entity_poly.pdbx_strand_id
1 'polypeptide(L)'
;MTKVWCGKDGWGYLFAVIDAYDREIVGYSFSRFCRTEDLLNAVDMALDYRFPNGVQGAGLTLRTDNGCQMTSRRFIEAMKACQINHERTGFNNPDADGYIERFFRSLKEEEV
;
A
#
# COMPACT_ATOMS: atom_id res chain seq x y z
N MET A 1 1.80 -2.89 -4.89
CA MET A 1 2.63 -3.99 -4.33
C MET A 1 3.64 -4.43 -5.38
N THR A 2 4.85 -4.83 -4.98
CA THR A 2 5.88 -5.29 -5.90
C THR A 2 6.63 -6.50 -5.34
N LYS A 3 7.33 -7.24 -6.21
CA LYS A 3 8.22 -8.32 -5.79
C LYS A 3 9.68 -7.93 -6.02
N VAL A 4 10.55 -8.41 -5.14
CA VAL A 4 11.96 -8.06 -5.00
C VAL A 4 12.76 -9.35 -4.94
N TRP A 5 13.91 -9.43 -5.62
CA TRP A 5 14.73 -10.65 -5.63
C TRP A 5 15.80 -10.57 -4.54
N CYS A 6 15.70 -11.40 -3.50
CA CYS A 6 16.56 -11.36 -2.34
C CYS A 6 17.71 -12.38 -2.39
N GLY A 7 18.20 -12.69 -3.59
CA GLY A 7 19.29 -13.64 -3.78
C GLY A 7 18.96 -15.05 -3.28
N LYS A 8 19.68 -15.52 -2.27
CA LYS A 8 19.54 -16.90 -1.74
C LYS A 8 18.19 -17.16 -1.08
N ASP A 9 17.52 -16.11 -0.59
CA ASP A 9 16.22 -16.22 0.09
C ASP A 9 15.03 -16.27 -0.89
N GLY A 10 15.30 -16.07 -2.19
CA GLY A 10 14.33 -16.09 -3.26
C GLY A 10 13.55 -14.79 -3.39
N TRP A 11 12.31 -14.87 -3.86
CA TRP A 11 11.43 -13.71 -4.02
C TRP A 11 10.84 -13.26 -2.68
N GLY A 12 10.91 -11.95 -2.42
CA GLY A 12 10.12 -11.25 -1.41
C GLY A 12 9.08 -10.34 -2.03
N TYR A 13 8.08 -9.95 -1.23
CA TYR A 13 6.99 -9.07 -1.62
C TYR A 13 6.99 -7.83 -0.71
N LEU A 14 6.87 -6.67 -1.34
CA LEU A 14 6.80 -5.36 -0.70
C LEU A 14 5.44 -4.73 -0.95
N PHE A 15 4.73 -4.46 0.14
CA PHE A 15 3.64 -3.49 0.18
C PHE A 15 4.21 -2.15 0.65
N ALA A 16 3.82 -1.07 -0.02
CA ALA A 16 4.20 0.29 0.36
C ALA A 16 2.99 1.20 0.15
N VAL A 17 2.84 2.16 1.04
CA VAL A 17 1.81 3.19 1.06
C VAL A 17 2.52 4.52 0.88
N ILE A 18 2.11 5.27 -0.14
CA ILE A 18 2.64 6.58 -0.46
C ILE A 18 1.58 7.65 -0.19
N ASP A 19 1.98 8.75 0.43
CA ASP A 19 1.14 9.94 0.49
C ASP A 19 1.19 10.64 -0.88
N ALA A 20 0.04 10.85 -1.51
CA ALA A 20 -0.04 11.43 -2.84
C ALA A 20 0.28 12.93 -2.87
N TYR A 21 0.27 13.62 -1.72
CA TYR A 21 0.55 15.05 -1.62
C TYR A 21 2.05 15.34 -1.65
N ASP A 22 2.81 14.77 -0.71
CA ASP A 22 4.25 15.01 -0.55
C ASP A 22 5.14 13.89 -1.10
N ARG A 23 4.54 12.78 -1.57
CA ARG A 23 5.21 11.62 -2.18
C ARG A 23 6.08 10.83 -1.19
N GLU A 24 5.88 10.99 0.11
CA GLU A 24 6.57 10.22 1.13
C GLU A 24 6.00 8.79 1.23
N ILE A 25 6.88 7.80 1.40
CA ILE A 25 6.44 6.45 1.80
C ILE A 25 6.14 6.48 3.29
N VAL A 26 4.87 6.44 3.63
CA VAL A 26 4.36 6.60 5.00
C VAL A 26 4.18 5.27 5.72
N GLY A 27 4.17 4.16 4.98
CA GLY A 27 4.10 2.83 5.56
C GLY A 27 4.51 1.76 4.57
N TYR A 28 5.06 0.65 5.06
CA TYR A 28 5.46 -0.47 4.24
C TYR A 28 5.47 -1.78 5.02
N SER A 29 5.45 -2.89 4.30
CA SER A 29 5.58 -4.23 4.85
C SER A 29 6.28 -5.12 3.84
N PHE A 30 7.34 -5.78 4.28
CA PHE A 30 8.14 -6.69 3.47
C PHE A 30 8.08 -8.11 4.03
N SER A 31 7.73 -9.06 3.17
CA SER A 31 7.47 -10.44 3.59
C SER A 31 7.82 -11.41 2.47
N ARG A 32 8.12 -12.67 2.84
CA ARG A 32 8.27 -13.75 1.85
C ARG A 32 6.93 -14.17 1.25
N PHE A 33 5.83 -13.68 1.83
CA PHE A 33 4.47 -13.98 1.40
C PHE A 33 3.75 -12.72 0.95
N CYS A 34 2.73 -12.91 0.12
CA CYS A 34 1.88 -11.83 -0.37
C CYS A 34 0.48 -11.99 0.24
N ARG A 35 0.34 -11.76 1.54
CA ARG A 35 -0.93 -11.95 2.27
C ARG A 35 -1.62 -10.61 2.48
N THR A 36 -2.94 -10.66 2.68
CA THR A 36 -3.71 -9.47 3.09
C THR A 36 -3.18 -8.87 4.40
N GLU A 37 -2.65 -9.69 5.30
CA GLU A 37 -2.06 -9.21 6.55
C GLU A 37 -0.83 -8.33 6.33
N ASP A 38 0.01 -8.66 5.34
CA ASP A 38 1.17 -7.84 5.00
C ASP A 38 0.71 -6.46 4.47
N LEU A 39 -0.37 -6.42 3.69
CA LEU A 39 -1.00 -5.18 3.24
C LEU A 39 -1.56 -4.37 4.42
N LEU A 40 -2.29 -5.01 5.33
CA LEU A 40 -2.86 -4.34 6.50
C LEU A 40 -1.76 -3.73 7.38
N ASN A 41 -0.66 -4.45 7.62
CA ASN A 41 0.47 -3.92 8.39
C ASN A 41 1.06 -2.66 7.75
N ALA A 42 1.18 -2.62 6.42
CA ALA A 42 1.67 -1.43 5.71
C ALA A 42 0.71 -0.24 5.85
N VAL A 43 -0.60 -0.48 5.83
CA VAL A 43 -1.62 0.55 6.03
C VAL A 43 -1.66 1.02 7.48
N ASP A 44 -1.63 0.10 8.45
CA ASP A 44 -1.61 0.45 9.88
C ASP A 44 -0.39 1.31 10.20
N MET A 45 0.80 0.96 9.70
CA MET A 45 2.00 1.79 9.83
C MET A 45 1.79 3.20 9.26
N ALA A 46 1.16 3.32 8.10
CA ALA A 46 0.87 4.62 7.48
C ALA A 46 -0.12 5.45 8.30
N LEU A 47 -1.15 4.80 8.86
CA LEU A 47 -2.13 5.45 9.72
C LEU A 47 -1.53 5.90 11.04
N ASP A 48 -0.72 5.08 11.69
CA ASP A 48 -0.03 5.44 12.92
C ASP A 48 0.93 6.62 12.71
N TYR A 49 1.60 6.67 11.54
CA TYR A 49 2.53 7.74 11.21
C TYR A 49 1.81 9.08 10.90
N ARG A 50 0.75 9.06 10.08
CA ARG A 50 0.06 10.29 9.62
C ARG A 50 -1.10 10.73 10.52
N PHE A 51 -1.71 9.78 11.22
CA PHE A 51 -2.91 9.98 12.04
C PHE A 51 -2.73 9.37 13.44
N PRO A 52 -1.73 9.83 14.24
CA PRO A 52 -1.42 9.24 15.54
C PRO A 52 -2.57 9.34 16.57
N ASN A 53 -3.53 10.23 16.34
CA ASN A 53 -4.73 10.39 17.17
C ASN A 53 -5.96 9.65 16.61
N GLY A 54 -5.77 8.80 15.60
CA GLY A 54 -6.83 8.08 14.90
C GLY A 54 -7.26 8.76 13.60
N VAL A 55 -7.78 7.94 12.67
CA VAL A 55 -8.17 8.33 11.31
C VAL A 55 -9.70 8.55 11.16
N GLN A 56 -10.49 8.19 12.16
CA GLN A 56 -11.95 8.33 12.10
C GLN A 56 -12.35 9.79 11.92
N GLY A 57 -13.19 10.07 10.92
CA GLY A 57 -13.62 11.43 10.59
C GLY A 57 -12.62 12.27 9.80
N ALA A 58 -11.41 11.77 9.50
CA ALA A 58 -10.42 12.50 8.71
C ALA A 58 -10.78 12.63 7.21
N GLY A 59 -11.79 11.91 6.74
CA GLY A 59 -12.15 11.87 5.32
C GLY A 59 -11.07 11.23 4.44
N LEU A 60 -10.21 10.38 5.02
CA LEU A 60 -9.10 9.75 4.31
C LEU A 60 -9.63 8.83 3.19
N THR A 61 -9.04 8.96 2.01
CA THR A 61 -9.25 8.05 0.89
C THR A 61 -7.99 7.25 0.64
N LEU A 62 -8.08 5.93 0.74
CA LEU A 62 -7.01 5.01 0.35
C LEU A 62 -7.31 4.50 -1.06
N ARG A 63 -6.35 4.73 -1.98
CA ARG A 63 -6.41 4.23 -3.35
C ARG A 63 -5.60 2.96 -3.51
N THR A 64 -6.17 1.96 -4.16
CA THR A 64 -5.47 0.71 -4.46
C THR A 64 -5.80 0.18 -5.85
N ASP A 65 -4.91 -0.66 -6.37
CA ASP A 65 -5.19 -1.51 -7.52
C ASP A 65 -6.29 -2.57 -7.23
N ASN A 66 -6.61 -3.36 -8.25
CA ASN A 66 -7.59 -4.45 -8.18
C ASN A 66 -6.97 -5.80 -7.75
N GLY A 67 -5.84 -5.77 -7.03
CA GLY A 67 -5.17 -6.97 -6.53
C GLY A 67 -6.05 -7.80 -5.58
N CYS A 68 -5.76 -9.10 -5.48
CA CYS A 68 -6.57 -10.02 -4.67
C CYS A 68 -6.52 -9.71 -3.16
N GLN A 69 -5.43 -9.13 -2.66
CA GLN A 69 -5.29 -8.71 -1.26
C GLN A 69 -6.18 -7.48 -0.97
N MET A 70 -6.19 -6.52 -1.89
CA MET A 70 -6.95 -5.27 -1.84
C MET A 70 -8.46 -5.49 -2.02
N THR A 71 -8.85 -6.61 -2.60
CA THR A 71 -10.27 -7.00 -2.78
C THR A 71 -10.74 -8.03 -1.75
N SER A 72 -9.86 -8.44 -0.83
CA SER A 72 -10.20 -9.43 0.19
C SER A 72 -11.20 -8.87 1.21
N ARG A 73 -12.08 -9.76 1.72
CA ARG A 73 -13.10 -9.38 2.72
C ARG A 73 -12.48 -8.73 3.95
N ARG A 74 -11.38 -9.30 4.46
CA ARG A 74 -10.66 -8.81 5.65
C ARG A 74 -10.15 -7.38 5.44
N PHE A 75 -9.61 -7.05 4.27
CA PHE A 75 -9.15 -5.70 3.96
C PHE A 75 -10.31 -4.69 3.90
N ILE A 76 -11.39 -5.05 3.19
CA ILE A 76 -12.57 -4.19 3.06
C ILE A 76 -13.23 -3.95 4.42
N GLU A 77 -13.32 -4.98 5.27
CA GLU A 77 -13.84 -4.86 6.64
C GLU A 77 -12.98 -3.92 7.49
N ALA A 78 -11.64 -4.00 7.38
CA ALA A 78 -10.73 -3.09 8.08
C ALA A 78 -10.91 -1.63 7.63
N MET A 79 -10.97 -1.37 6.32
CA MET A 79 -11.17 0.00 5.81
C MET A 79 -12.50 0.60 6.30
N LYS A 80 -13.56 -0.22 6.32
CA LYS A 80 -14.87 0.19 6.87
C LYS A 80 -14.81 0.49 8.37
N ALA A 81 -14.13 -0.35 9.16
CA ALA A 81 -13.98 -0.13 10.59
C ALA A 81 -13.23 1.17 10.92
N CYS A 82 -12.27 1.54 10.08
CA CYS A 82 -11.52 2.79 10.19
C CYS A 82 -12.24 4.00 9.55
N GLN A 83 -13.42 3.82 8.94
CA GLN A 83 -14.12 4.85 8.15
C GLN A 83 -13.27 5.45 7.01
N ILE A 84 -12.36 4.65 6.46
CA ILE A 84 -11.53 5.03 5.32
C ILE A 84 -12.31 4.75 4.05
N ASN A 85 -12.36 5.74 3.16
CA ASN A 85 -12.93 5.56 1.84
C ASN A 85 -11.95 4.74 0.98
N HIS A 86 -12.28 3.49 0.70
CA HIS A 86 -11.48 2.66 -0.19
C HIS A 86 -11.90 2.88 -1.64
N GLU A 87 -11.08 3.62 -2.38
CA GLU A 87 -11.26 3.84 -3.81
C GLU A 87 -10.35 2.87 -4.57
N ARG A 88 -10.91 2.14 -5.53
CA ARG A 88 -10.12 1.29 -6.42
C ARG A 88 -9.88 2.03 -7.72
N THR A 89 -8.67 1.93 -8.26
CA THR A 89 -8.36 2.57 -9.54
C THR A 89 -9.25 1.95 -10.63
N GLY A 90 -10.16 2.75 -11.17
CA GLY A 90 -10.93 2.43 -12.38
C GLY A 90 -10.10 2.71 -13.63
N PHE A 91 -10.50 2.13 -14.77
CA PHE A 91 -10.00 2.50 -16.10
C PHE A 91 -10.12 4.05 -16.23
N ASN A 92 -9.00 4.77 -16.44
CA ASN A 92 -8.85 6.24 -16.53
C ASN A 92 -8.37 7.07 -15.30
N ASN A 93 -7.64 6.54 -14.31
CA ASN A 93 -6.86 7.43 -13.41
C ASN A 93 -5.42 6.94 -13.11
N PRO A 94 -4.54 6.85 -14.14
CA PRO A 94 -3.17 6.35 -14.00
C PRO A 94 -2.25 7.25 -13.17
N ASP A 95 -2.61 8.52 -12.97
CA ASP A 95 -1.74 9.48 -12.26
C ASP A 95 -1.61 9.17 -10.76
N ALA A 96 -2.63 8.56 -10.15
CA ALA A 96 -2.60 8.20 -8.74
C ALA A 96 -1.71 6.97 -8.47
N ASP A 97 -1.71 5.99 -9.37
CA ASP A 97 -0.84 4.81 -9.27
C ASP A 97 0.59 5.10 -9.77
N GLY A 98 0.77 6.14 -10.60
CA GLY A 98 2.06 6.51 -11.16
C GLY A 98 3.13 6.85 -10.11
N TYR A 99 2.75 7.38 -8.95
CA TYR A 99 3.71 7.69 -7.88
C TYR A 99 4.33 6.42 -7.28
N ILE A 100 3.49 5.46 -6.89
CA ILE A 100 3.96 4.22 -6.29
C ILE A 100 4.66 3.32 -7.32
N GLU A 101 4.20 3.33 -8.58
CA GLU A 101 4.87 2.63 -9.67
C GLU A 101 6.27 3.17 -9.94
N ARG A 102 6.43 4.51 -9.94
CA ARG A 102 7.73 5.15 -10.09
C ARG A 102 8.66 4.83 -8.93
N PHE A 103 8.14 4.82 -7.70
CA PHE A 103 8.91 4.40 -6.53
C PHE A 103 9.41 2.95 -6.70
N PHE A 104 8.52 2.01 -7.05
CA PHE A 104 8.92 0.62 -7.26
C PHE A 104 9.88 0.41 -8.42
N ARG A 105 9.82 1.24 -9.46
CA ARG A 105 10.79 1.21 -10.55
C ARG A 105 12.18 1.63 -10.06
N SER A 106 12.26 2.76 -9.36
CA SER A 106 13.52 3.29 -8.83
C SER A 106 14.17 2.27 -7.88
N LEU A 107 13.38 1.67 -6.98
CA LEU A 107 13.83 0.61 -6.08
C LEU A 107 14.49 -0.54 -6.85
N LYS A 108 13.89 -1.00 -7.95
CA LYS A 108 14.41 -2.12 -8.75
C LYS A 108 15.60 -1.76 -9.62
N GLU A 109 15.72 -0.50 -10.03
CA GLU A 109 16.88 -0.01 -10.79
C GLU A 109 18.11 0.16 -9.88
N GLU A 110 17.90 0.47 -8.60
CA GLU A 110 18.98 0.57 -7.59
C GLU A 110 19.43 -0.79 -7.04
N GLU A 111 18.67 -1.89 -7.22
CA GLU A 111 19.10 -3.25 -6.85
C GLU A 111 20.19 -3.84 -7.78
N VAL A 112 20.69 -3.07 -8.76
CA VAL A 112 21.71 -3.48 -9.74
C VAL A 112 23.12 -3.32 -9.20
#